data_AF-A0A534SY68-F1
#
_entry.id   AF-A0A534SY68-F1
#
_cell.length_a   1.000
_cell.length_b   1.000
_cell.length_c   1.000
_cell.angle_alpha   90.00
_cell.angle_beta   90.00
_cell.angle_gamma   90.00
#
_symmetry.space_group_name_H-M   'P 1'
#
loop_
_entity.id
_entity.type
_entity.pdbx_description
1 polymer ?
#
loop_
_entity_poly.entity_id
_entity_poly.type
_entity_poly.pdbx_seq_one_letter_code
_entity_poly.pdbx_strand_id
1 'polypeptide(L)'
;MDQFKTPAVMRGVARVIMASGDFGRPMLIGPGNPPDRVKILRDAYAKAMRDPGLVDEAKKSQMDMEYTPGEDLQTLMKELMNQPRDVIERVKKVLAD
;
A
#
# COMPACT_ATOMS: atom_id res chain seq x y z
N MET A 1 -15.54 4.59 -12.97
CA MET A 1 -14.52 5.09 -13.92
C MET A 1 -14.88 4.75 -15.37
N ASP A 2 -15.20 3.48 -15.68
CA ASP A 2 -15.49 3.09 -17.07
C ASP A 2 -16.85 3.59 -17.58
N GLN A 3 -17.83 3.74 -16.69
CA GLN A 3 -19.15 4.31 -16.98
C GLN A 3 -19.09 5.76 -17.48
N PHE A 4 -18.04 6.51 -17.13
CA PHE A 4 -17.88 7.93 -17.50
C PHE A 4 -16.80 8.18 -18.57
N LYS A 5 -16.28 7.12 -19.22
CA LYS A 5 -15.20 7.21 -20.23
C LYS A 5 -14.02 8.08 -19.77
N THR A 6 -13.67 8.01 -18.49
CA THR A 6 -12.62 8.86 -17.91
C THR A 6 -11.29 8.59 -18.62
N PRO A 7 -10.57 9.63 -19.12
CA PRO A 7 -9.30 9.44 -19.81
C PRO A 7 -8.31 8.64 -18.97
N ALA A 8 -7.54 7.75 -19.61
CA ALA A 8 -6.60 6.85 -18.92
C ALA A 8 -5.62 7.60 -17.99
N VAL A 9 -5.14 8.77 -18.42
CA VAL A 9 -4.26 9.65 -17.64
C VAL A 9 -4.93 10.10 -16.34
N MET A 10 -6.21 10.52 -16.38
CA MET A 10 -6.93 10.95 -15.18
C MET A 10 -7.22 9.79 -14.22
N ARG A 11 -7.44 8.58 -14.75
CA ARG A 11 -7.54 7.36 -13.92
C ARG A 11 -6.22 7.08 -13.19
N GLY A 12 -5.08 7.22 -13.88
CA GLY A 12 -3.75 7.09 -13.28
C GLY A 12 -3.49 8.12 -12.19
N VAL A 13 -3.83 9.40 -12.44
CA VAL A 13 -3.70 10.48 -11.45
C VAL A 13 -4.52 10.19 -10.20
N ALA A 14 -5.78 9.79 -10.36
CA ALA A 14 -6.63 9.45 -9.22
C ALA A 14 -6.07 8.27 -8.41
N ARG A 15 -5.57 7.22 -9.10
CA ARG A 15 -4.94 6.07 -8.45
C ARG A 15 -3.71 6.48 -7.65
N VAL A 16 -2.85 7.35 -8.19
CA VAL A 16 -1.65 7.83 -7.47
C VAL A 16 -2.01 8.64 -6.22
N ILE A 17 -3.00 9.52 -6.31
CA ILE A 17 -3.43 10.36 -5.18
C ILE A 17 -4.08 9.52 -4.08
N MET A 18 -4.89 8.53 -4.44
CA MET A 18 -5.60 7.69 -3.47
C MET A 18 -4.75 6.55 -2.90
N ALA A 19 -3.64 6.19 -3.56
CA ALA A 19 -2.79 5.06 -3.14
C ALA A 19 -2.28 5.17 -1.69
N SER A 20 -2.13 6.39 -1.15
CA SER A 20 -1.71 6.59 0.24
C SER A 20 -2.67 5.97 1.27
N GLY A 21 -3.97 5.90 0.96
CA GLY A 21 -4.96 5.23 1.79
C GLY A 21 -4.80 3.71 1.78
N ASP A 22 -4.46 3.14 0.61
CA ASP A 22 -4.33 1.69 0.42
C ASP A 22 -3.09 1.10 1.11
N PHE A 23 -2.04 1.89 1.33
CA PHE A 23 -0.83 1.41 2.02
C PHE A 23 -0.97 1.34 3.54
N GLY A 24 -1.92 2.07 4.13
CA GLY A 24 -2.10 2.13 5.58
C GLY A 24 -0.80 2.43 6.33
N ARG A 25 -0.36 1.50 7.17
CA ARG A 25 0.92 1.57 7.92
C ARG A 25 1.80 0.37 7.60
N PRO A 26 2.53 0.37 6.47
CA PRO A 26 3.28 -0.79 6.03
C PRO A 26 4.59 -0.93 6.82
N MET A 27 4.99 -2.17 7.12
CA MET A 27 6.34 -2.46 7.60
C MET A 27 7.28 -2.68 6.42
N LEU A 28 8.44 -2.02 6.47
CA LEU A 28 9.41 -2.02 5.38
C LEU A 28 10.74 -2.61 5.86
N ILE A 29 11.43 -3.30 4.96
CA ILE A 29 12.80 -3.75 5.16
C ILE A 29 13.66 -3.27 3.99
N GLY A 30 14.93 -2.98 4.25
CA GLY A 30 15.86 -2.47 3.23
C GLY A 30 16.09 -3.43 2.04
N PRO A 31 16.68 -2.93 0.95
CA PRO A 31 17.05 -3.77 -0.18
C PRO A 31 18.15 -4.78 0.19
N GLY A 32 18.26 -5.88 -0.57
CA GLY A 32 19.33 -6.87 -0.41
C GLY A 32 19.10 -7.95 0.65
N ASN A 33 17.93 -7.99 1.27
CA ASN A 33 17.59 -9.05 2.23
C ASN A 33 17.37 -10.40 1.52
N PRO A 34 17.92 -11.52 2.05
CA PRO A 34 17.67 -12.85 1.53
C PRO A 34 16.16 -13.19 1.49
N PRO A 35 15.64 -13.80 0.41
CA PRO A 35 14.22 -14.14 0.28
C PRO A 35 13.67 -14.97 1.46
N ASP A 36 14.47 -15.90 1.99
CA ASP A 36 14.07 -16.74 3.12
C ASP A 36 13.82 -15.92 4.39
N ARG A 37 14.63 -14.87 4.64
CA ARG A 37 14.43 -13.97 5.77
C ARG A 37 13.19 -13.11 5.59
N VAL A 38 12.94 -12.64 4.37
CA VAL A 38 11.71 -11.90 4.03
C VAL A 38 10.48 -12.77 4.30
N LYS A 39 10.52 -14.03 3.85
CA LYS A 39 9.43 -14.98 4.10
C LYS A 39 9.17 -15.19 5.59
N ILE A 40 10.21 -15.41 6.39
CA ILE A 40 10.08 -15.59 7.85
C ILE A 40 9.42 -14.37 8.49
N LEU A 41 9.84 -13.16 8.13
CA LEU A 41 9.28 -11.92 8.68
C LEU A 41 7.81 -11.73 8.28
N ARG A 42 7.45 -12.02 7.03
CA ARG A 42 6.05 -11.97 6.57
C ARG A 42 5.18 -12.98 7.30
N ASP A 43 5.65 -14.22 7.42
CA ASP A 43 4.93 -15.30 8.11
C ASP A 43 4.74 -14.96 9.60
N ALA A 44 5.77 -14.40 10.25
CA ALA A 44 5.69 -13.98 11.65
C ALA A 44 4.72 -12.80 11.84
N TYR A 45 4.75 -11.80 10.96
CA TYR A 45 3.85 -10.67 11.00
C TYR A 45 2.38 -11.10 10.77
N ALA A 46 2.13 -11.97 9.80
CA ALA A 46 0.80 -12.52 9.55
C ALA A 46 0.24 -13.30 10.75
N LYS A 47 1.10 -13.96 11.53
CA LYS A 47 0.71 -14.62 12.79
C LYS A 47 0.39 -13.59 13.87
N ALA A 48 1.23 -12.56 14.04
CA ALA A 48 1.02 -11.51 15.02
C ALA A 48 -0.30 -10.76 14.80
N MET A 49 -0.63 -10.42 13.55
CA MET A 49 -1.89 -9.72 13.21
C MET A 49 -3.15 -10.55 13.48
N ARG A 50 -3.01 -11.86 13.68
CA ARG A 50 -4.09 -12.78 14.07
C ARG A 50 -4.05 -13.18 15.54
N ASP A 51 -3.06 -12.68 16.29
CA ASP A 51 -2.95 -12.97 17.70
C ASP A 51 -4.10 -12.29 18.47
N PRO A 52 -4.89 -13.05 19.25
CA PRO A 52 -6.03 -12.50 19.96
C PRO A 52 -5.63 -11.46 21.01
N GLY A 53 -4.44 -11.60 21.62
CA GLY A 53 -3.92 -10.62 22.57
C GLY A 53 -3.65 -9.27 21.91
N LEU A 54 -3.02 -9.29 20.73
CA LEU A 54 -2.78 -8.07 19.93
C LEU A 54 -4.09 -7.44 19.46
N VAL A 55 -5.05 -8.24 18.99
CA VAL A 55 -6.36 -7.75 18.54
C VAL A 55 -7.14 -7.08 19.68
N ASP A 56 -7.13 -7.67 20.86
CA ASP A 56 -7.82 -7.13 22.03
C ASP A 56 -7.17 -5.84 22.54
N GLU A 57 -5.84 -5.76 22.48
CA GLU A 57 -5.11 -4.53 22.78
C GLU A 57 -5.40 -3.43 21.75
N ALA A 58 -5.38 -3.75 20.45
CA ALA A 58 -5.72 -2.82 19.38
C ALA A 58 -7.14 -2.25 19.57
N LYS A 59 -8.12 -3.10 19.90
CA LYS A 59 -9.50 -2.66 20.21
C LYS A 59 -9.56 -1.71 21.41
N LYS A 60 -8.85 -2.02 22.49
CA LYS A 60 -8.78 -1.14 23.68
C LYS A 60 -8.16 0.21 23.35
N SER A 61 -7.18 0.24 22.47
CA SER A 61 -6.54 1.45 21.97
C SER A 61 -7.31 2.14 20.84
N GLN A 62 -8.51 1.65 20.49
CA GLN A 62 -9.33 2.14 19.37
C GLN A 62 -8.56 2.20 18.04
N MET A 63 -7.63 1.27 17.84
CA MET A 63 -6.90 1.09 16.60
C MET A 63 -7.66 0.13 15.70
N ASP A 64 -8.04 0.62 14.52
CA ASP A 64 -8.56 -0.24 13.46
C ASP A 64 -7.39 -1.00 12.83
N MET A 65 -7.45 -2.33 12.91
CA MET A 65 -6.35 -3.20 12.50
C MET A 65 -6.82 -4.09 11.36
N GLU A 66 -6.47 -3.69 10.13
CA GLU A 66 -6.65 -4.48 8.93
C GLU A 66 -5.29 -4.98 8.44
N TYR A 67 -5.20 -6.28 8.18
CA TYR A 67 -3.97 -6.90 7.71
C TYR A 67 -3.99 -7.05 6.19
N THR A 68 -3.04 -6.42 5.52
CA THR A 68 -2.76 -6.63 4.10
C THR A 68 -1.44 -7.40 3.92
N PRO A 69 -1.41 -8.47 3.11
CA PRO A 69 -0.18 -9.20 2.79
C PRO A 69 0.90 -8.31 2.18
N GLY A 70 2.16 -8.59 2.52
CA GLY A 70 3.30 -7.81 2.03
C GLY A 70 3.52 -7.93 0.53
N GLU A 71 3.11 -9.05 -0.07
CA GLU A 71 3.11 -9.32 -1.51
C GLU A 71 2.18 -8.37 -2.27
N ASP A 72 0.99 -8.12 -1.71
CA ASP A 72 -0.01 -7.25 -2.31
C ASP A 72 0.46 -5.79 -2.25
N LEU A 73 1.00 -5.37 -1.09
CA LEU A 73 1.63 -4.06 -0.93
C LEU A 73 2.81 -3.87 -1.90
N GLN A 74 3.63 -4.91 -2.10
CA GLN A 74 4.75 -4.86 -3.04
C GLN A 74 4.28 -4.73 -4.50
N THR A 75 3.16 -5.37 -4.85
CA THR A 75 2.55 -5.27 -6.18
C THR A 75 1.97 -3.88 -6.40
N LEU A 76 1.22 -3.35 -5.44
CA LEU A 76 0.69 -1.99 -5.46
C LEU A 76 1.82 -0.96 -5.63
N MET A 77 2.92 -1.12 -4.89
CA MET A 77 4.07 -0.23 -4.99
C MET A 77 4.71 -0.26 -6.38
N LYS A 78 4.83 -1.44 -7.00
CA LYS A 78 5.34 -1.56 -8.37
C LYS A 78 4.41 -0.86 -9.38
N GLU A 79 3.10 -1.01 -9.23
CA GLU A 79 2.13 -0.32 -10.09
C GLU A 79 2.22 1.20 -9.93
N LEU A 80 2.44 1.69 -8.70
CA LEU A 80 2.56 3.11 -8.40
C LEU A 80 3.87 3.70 -8.94
N MET A 81 4.99 2.99 -8.80
CA MET A 81 6.29 3.45 -9.28
C MET A 81 6.43 3.37 -10.81
N ASN A 82 5.67 2.48 -11.48
CA ASN A 82 5.69 2.33 -12.94
C ASN A 82 4.68 3.24 -13.66
N GLN A 83 4.21 4.31 -13.02
CA GLN A 83 3.27 5.24 -13.66
C GLN A 83 3.93 6.02 -14.82
N PRO A 84 3.22 6.17 -15.95
CA PRO A 84 3.68 6.99 -17.08
C PRO A 84 4.06 8.42 -16.68
N ARG A 85 5.03 9.01 -17.40
CA ARG A 85 5.58 10.34 -17.08
C ARG A 85 4.52 11.44 -17.10
N ASP A 86 3.59 11.38 -18.04
CA ASP A 86 2.45 12.30 -18.17
C ASP A 86 1.50 12.25 -16.96
N VAL A 87 1.30 11.06 -16.37
CA VAL A 87 0.55 10.90 -15.11
C VAL A 87 1.28 11.58 -13.96
N ILE A 88 2.59 11.34 -13.80
CA ILE A 88 3.39 11.95 -12.73
C ILE A 88 3.45 13.47 -12.85
N GLU A 89 3.63 14.01 -14.06
CA GLU A 89 3.59 15.45 -14.30
C GLU A 89 2.24 16.06 -13.94
N ARG A 90 1.14 15.34 -14.20
CA ARG A 90 -0.19 15.80 -13.81
C ARG A 90 -0.43 15.72 -12.31
N VAL A 91 0.02 14.66 -11.64
CA VAL A 91 -0.05 14.52 -10.17
C VAL A 91 0.72 15.65 -9.49
N LYS A 92 1.94 15.97 -9.96
CA LYS A 92 2.73 17.10 -9.44
C LYS A 92 1.97 18.42 -9.53
N LYS A 93 1.27 18.68 -10.65
CA LYS A 93 0.45 19.88 -10.80
C LYS A 93 -0.78 19.92 -9.88
N VAL A 94 -1.28 18.76 -9.44
CA VAL A 94 -2.46 18.68 -8.55
C VAL A 94 -2.07 18.78 -7.08
N LEU A 95 -0.87 18.31 -6.71
CA LEU A 95 -0.37 18.31 -5.33
C LEU A 95 0.53 19.52 -4.98
N ALA A 96 0.88 20.37 -5.95
CA ALA A 96 1.78 21.51 -5.76
C ALA A 96 1.07 22.83 -5.39
N ASP A 97 -0.20 22.76 -4.99
CA ASP A 97 -0.91 23.87 -4.33
C ASP A 97 -0.80 23.75 -2.81
#